data_AF-A0A6S6XNL1-F1
#
_entry.id   AF-A0A6S6XNL1-F1
#
_cell.length_a   1.000
_cell.length_b   1.000
_cell.length_c   1.000
_cell.angle_alpha   90.00
_cell.angle_beta   90.00
_cell.angle_gamma   90.00
#
_symmetry.space_group_name_H-M   'P 1'
#
loop_
_entity.id
_entity.type
_entity.pdbx_description
1 polymer ?
#
loop_
_entity_poly.entity_id
_entity_poly.type
_entity_poly.pdbx_seq_one_letter_code
_entity_poly.pdbx_strand_id
1 'polypeptide(L)'
;MILISGNPPDVSALAAAYPQNSVERIVLEKMSGSGAKYRFDSQEQLKFELTLRREIVKAAIDLYHSDLGFAVFHKSRCNPEFWDRTENGGFRLKQGAKPSESIDDIFKNGGKYATECATAMVIVYYRALLRVFGEESFDRLFPDIFLMNWRVADPLLRAVGTPKKADDILLGDRGYFANPDVDPETPQWQGENVIVLPDSLYYGHGIGILPAERIIAALNGNRKEGATQAAYFLDSAGRPDFKKLAAVYQRESSRTGTLAWRPFPAPAAAL
;
A
#
# COMPACT_ATOMS: atom_id res chain seq x y z
N MET A 1 -12.94 -8.57 -17.31
CA MET A 1 -14.18 -7.81 -17.57
C MET A 1 -14.53 -6.90 -16.40
N ILE A 2 -14.63 -5.60 -16.67
CA ILE A 2 -15.03 -4.57 -15.70
C ILE A 2 -16.53 -4.36 -15.77
N LEU A 3 -17.19 -4.20 -14.63
CA LEU A 3 -18.61 -3.84 -14.51
C LEU A 3 -18.75 -2.65 -13.56
N ILE A 4 -19.42 -1.60 -14.00
CA ILE A 4 -19.79 -0.42 -13.21
C ILE A 4 -21.30 -0.39 -13.07
N SER A 5 -21.79 -0.45 -11.82
CA SER A 5 -23.22 -0.55 -11.51
C SER A 5 -23.91 -1.72 -12.26
N GLY A 6 -23.16 -2.81 -12.47
CA GLY A 6 -23.61 -4.01 -13.18
C GLY A 6 -23.42 -4.01 -14.70
N ASN A 7 -23.03 -2.89 -15.31
CA ASN A 7 -22.91 -2.75 -16.76
C ASN A 7 -21.43 -2.66 -17.22
N PRO A 8 -21.07 -3.20 -18.39
CA PRO A 8 -19.73 -2.99 -18.95
C PRO A 8 -19.56 -1.51 -19.37
N PRO A 9 -18.50 -0.82 -18.94
CA PRO A 9 -18.25 0.55 -19.35
C PRO A 9 -17.53 0.62 -20.71
N ASP A 10 -17.48 1.81 -21.32
CA ASP A 10 -16.53 2.10 -22.40
C ASP A 10 -15.12 2.22 -21.82
N VAL A 11 -14.37 1.12 -21.85
CA VAL A 11 -13.02 1.06 -21.31
C VAL A 11 -12.05 1.94 -22.09
N SER A 12 -12.24 2.10 -23.40
CA SER A 12 -11.37 2.94 -24.23
C SER A 12 -11.48 4.41 -23.83
N ALA A 13 -12.71 4.88 -23.60
CA ALA A 13 -12.95 6.23 -23.09
C ALA A 13 -12.38 6.43 -21.67
N LEU A 14 -12.51 5.43 -20.78
CA LEU A 14 -11.91 5.47 -19.45
C LEU A 14 -10.38 5.52 -19.49
N ALA A 15 -9.75 4.73 -20.38
CA ALA A 15 -8.30 4.65 -20.52
C ALA A 15 -7.71 5.95 -21.08
N ALA A 16 -8.45 6.68 -21.91
CA ALA A 16 -8.04 7.97 -22.46
C ALA A 16 -7.82 9.06 -21.39
N ALA A 17 -8.41 8.91 -20.21
CA ALA A 17 -8.21 9.83 -19.08
C ALA A 17 -6.84 9.68 -18.40
N TYR A 18 -6.09 8.62 -18.72
CA TYR A 18 -4.82 8.30 -18.08
C TYR A 18 -3.67 8.27 -19.10
N PRO A 19 -2.49 8.86 -18.77
CA PRO A 19 -1.32 8.80 -19.65
C PRO A 19 -0.94 7.37 -20.02
N GLN A 20 -0.34 7.21 -21.19
CA GLN A 20 0.24 5.93 -21.60
C GLN A 20 1.28 5.47 -20.56
N ASN A 21 1.29 4.17 -20.24
CA ASN A 21 2.17 3.55 -19.25
C ASN A 21 1.98 4.02 -17.79
N SER A 22 0.94 4.81 -17.50
CA SER A 22 0.57 5.09 -16.10
C SER A 22 0.09 3.82 -15.39
N VAL A 23 0.25 3.78 -14.07
CA VAL A 23 -0.21 2.65 -13.24
C VAL A 23 -1.70 2.42 -13.45
N GLU A 24 -2.49 3.49 -13.46
CA GLU A 24 -3.93 3.45 -13.66
C GLU A 24 -4.31 2.81 -14.99
N ARG A 25 -3.64 3.21 -16.08
CA ARG A 25 -3.91 2.69 -17.41
C ARG A 25 -3.54 1.21 -17.53
N ILE A 26 -2.36 0.82 -17.04
CA ILE A 26 -1.90 -0.59 -17.08
C ILE A 26 -2.87 -1.48 -16.28
N VAL A 27 -3.30 -1.04 -15.10
CA VAL A 27 -4.27 -1.79 -14.29
C VAL A 27 -5.62 -1.90 -15.00
N LEU A 28 -6.12 -0.79 -15.56
CA LEU A 28 -7.40 -0.76 -16.26
C LEU A 28 -7.39 -1.70 -17.48
N GLU A 29 -6.34 -1.65 -18.30
CA GLU A 29 -6.17 -2.53 -19.47
C GLU A 29 -6.06 -4.00 -19.05
N LYS A 30 -5.33 -4.31 -17.97
CA LYS A 30 -5.24 -5.67 -17.42
C LYS A 30 -6.57 -6.20 -16.91
N MET A 31 -7.32 -5.39 -16.14
CA MET A 31 -8.66 -5.76 -15.68
C MET A 31 -9.65 -5.98 -16.82
N SER A 32 -9.53 -5.18 -17.89
CA SER A 32 -10.39 -5.26 -19.08
C SER A 32 -10.11 -6.54 -19.89
N GLY A 33 -8.84 -6.83 -20.18
CA GLY A 33 -8.41 -8.00 -20.94
C GLY A 33 -8.52 -9.34 -20.19
N SER A 34 -8.69 -9.31 -18.87
CA SER A 34 -8.82 -10.50 -18.04
C SER A 34 -10.21 -11.17 -18.12
N GLY A 35 -10.24 -12.50 -17.94
CA GLY A 35 -11.46 -13.28 -17.73
C GLY A 35 -12.13 -13.05 -16.37
N ALA A 36 -11.44 -12.42 -15.42
CA ALA A 36 -11.96 -12.08 -14.09
C ALA A 36 -13.05 -11.01 -14.15
N LYS A 37 -13.92 -10.95 -13.12
CA LYS A 37 -15.00 -9.98 -13.01
C LYS A 37 -14.71 -8.93 -11.94
N TYR A 38 -14.33 -7.73 -12.37
CA TYR A 38 -14.09 -6.57 -11.52
C TYR A 38 -15.37 -5.75 -11.40
N ARG A 39 -15.94 -5.62 -10.18
CA ARG A 39 -17.24 -4.97 -9.96
C ARG A 39 -17.10 -3.72 -9.12
N PHE A 40 -17.53 -2.61 -9.71
CA PHE A 40 -17.55 -1.30 -9.10
C PHE A 40 -18.99 -0.79 -8.98
N ASP A 41 -19.28 -0.10 -7.89
CA ASP A 41 -20.61 0.45 -7.62
C ASP A 41 -20.82 1.76 -8.41
N SER A 42 -19.74 2.49 -8.70
CA SER A 42 -19.71 3.71 -9.52
C SER A 42 -18.37 3.88 -10.23
N GLN A 43 -18.32 4.77 -11.23
CA GLN A 43 -17.06 5.15 -11.89
C GLN A 43 -16.06 5.77 -10.91
N GLU A 44 -16.55 6.46 -9.89
CA GLU A 44 -15.72 7.11 -8.88
C GLU A 44 -15.06 6.09 -7.94
N GLN A 45 -15.71 4.95 -7.69
CA GLN A 45 -15.09 3.84 -6.96
C GLN A 45 -13.94 3.22 -7.77
N LEU A 46 -14.11 3.06 -9.10
CA LEU A 46 -13.02 2.60 -9.98
C LEU A 46 -11.87 3.62 -9.98
N LYS A 47 -12.14 4.91 -10.18
CA LYS A 47 -11.11 5.96 -10.15
C LYS A 47 -10.37 5.99 -8.81
N PHE A 48 -11.07 5.80 -7.69
CA PHE A 48 -10.45 5.71 -6.38
C PHE A 48 -9.48 4.53 -6.28
N GLU A 49 -9.87 3.32 -6.71
CA GLU A 49 -8.98 2.16 -6.69
C GLU A 49 -7.74 2.38 -7.57
N LEU A 50 -7.91 2.90 -8.79
CA LEU A 50 -6.80 3.20 -9.69
C LEU A 50 -5.83 4.22 -9.08
N THR A 51 -6.37 5.29 -8.49
CA THR A 51 -5.58 6.33 -7.81
C THR A 51 -4.81 5.75 -6.62
N LEU A 52 -5.47 4.96 -5.77
CA LEU A 52 -4.80 4.35 -4.62
C LEU A 52 -3.71 3.37 -5.04
N ARG A 53 -3.93 2.58 -6.11
CA ARG A 53 -2.89 1.70 -6.67
C ARG A 53 -1.67 2.48 -7.16
N ARG A 54 -1.88 3.62 -7.85
CA ARG A 54 -0.78 4.52 -8.23
C ARG A 54 -0.02 4.99 -7.00
N GLU A 55 -0.71 5.46 -5.97
CA GLU A 55 -0.05 5.95 -4.75
C GLU A 55 0.67 4.85 -3.97
N ILE A 56 0.18 3.60 -3.99
CA ILE A 56 0.90 2.44 -3.42
C ILE A 56 2.21 2.18 -4.17
N VAL A 57 2.17 2.15 -5.50
CA VAL A 57 3.38 1.97 -6.34
C VAL A 57 4.38 3.09 -6.07
N LYS A 58 3.92 4.35 -6.06
CA LYS A 58 4.75 5.51 -5.78
C LYS A 58 5.35 5.44 -4.37
N ALA A 59 4.55 5.10 -3.36
CA ALA A 59 5.03 4.96 -1.99
C ALA A 59 6.07 3.84 -1.84
N ALA A 60 5.93 2.71 -2.56
CA ALA A 60 6.94 1.66 -2.55
C ALA A 60 8.30 2.15 -3.11
N ILE A 61 8.26 2.88 -4.22
CA ILE A 61 9.46 3.49 -4.83
C ILE A 61 10.06 4.56 -3.91
N ASP A 62 9.22 5.46 -3.38
CA ASP A 62 9.66 6.51 -2.46
C ASP A 62 10.31 5.89 -1.19
N LEU A 63 9.78 4.78 -0.66
CA LEU A 63 10.34 4.10 0.50
C LEU A 63 11.70 3.46 0.19
N TYR A 64 11.85 2.84 -0.98
CA TYR A 64 13.14 2.32 -1.44
C TYR A 64 14.22 3.41 -1.48
N HIS A 65 13.87 4.63 -1.88
CA HIS A 65 14.78 5.78 -1.94
C HIS A 65 14.94 6.55 -0.61
N SER A 66 14.29 6.14 0.47
CA SER A 66 14.28 6.87 1.75
C SER A 66 15.48 6.57 2.67
N ASP A 67 16.32 5.60 2.32
CA ASP A 67 17.35 5.00 3.19
C ASP A 67 16.80 4.26 4.42
N LEU A 68 15.50 3.90 4.43
CA LEU A 68 14.94 2.99 5.45
C LEU A 68 15.73 1.67 5.48
N GLY A 69 16.30 1.33 6.64
CA GLY A 69 17.07 0.11 6.79
C GLY A 69 16.20 -1.15 6.94
N PHE A 70 16.72 -2.30 6.52
CA PHE A 70 16.20 -3.59 6.98
C PHE A 70 16.72 -3.90 8.39
N ALA A 71 15.84 -4.36 9.27
CA ALA A 71 16.22 -4.92 10.56
C ALA A 71 15.18 -5.93 11.06
N VAL A 72 15.66 -7.03 11.66
CA VAL A 72 14.81 -7.92 12.46
C VAL A 72 14.27 -7.18 13.69
N PHE A 73 13.15 -7.65 14.26
CA PHE A 73 12.41 -6.94 15.33
C PHE A 73 13.28 -6.44 16.50
N HIS A 74 14.17 -7.28 17.04
CA HIS A 74 15.01 -6.88 18.18
C HIS A 74 16.07 -5.82 17.84
N LYS A 75 16.37 -5.60 16.56
CA LYS A 75 17.29 -4.56 16.04
C LYS A 75 16.57 -3.40 15.37
N SER A 76 15.23 -3.38 15.38
CA SER A 76 14.47 -2.29 14.77
C SER A 76 14.80 -0.95 15.43
N ARG A 77 14.64 0.14 14.69
CA ARG A 77 14.82 1.51 15.21
C ARG A 77 13.84 2.45 14.52
N CYS A 78 13.48 3.53 15.20
CA CYS A 78 12.60 4.57 14.68
C CYS A 78 13.04 5.94 15.20
N ASN A 79 12.63 7.02 14.53
CA ASN A 79 12.87 8.39 15.02
C ASN A 79 12.10 8.59 16.34
N PRO A 80 12.78 8.81 17.49
CA PRO A 80 12.12 8.96 18.78
C PRO A 80 11.34 10.28 18.90
N GLU A 81 11.42 11.18 17.93
CA GLU A 81 10.57 12.37 17.86
C GLU A 81 9.09 11.99 17.69
N PHE A 82 8.80 10.99 16.86
CA PHE A 82 7.45 10.61 16.46
C PHE A 82 6.98 9.26 17.03
N TRP A 83 7.92 8.37 17.34
CA TRP A 83 7.60 6.97 17.64
C TRP A 83 8.26 6.48 18.92
N ASP A 84 7.52 5.74 19.73
CA ASP A 84 8.05 4.89 20.79
C ASP A 84 8.31 3.49 20.24
N ARG A 85 9.56 3.03 20.34
CA ARG A 85 9.90 1.65 20.01
C ARG A 85 9.48 0.73 21.15
N THR A 86 8.58 -0.21 20.88
CA THR A 86 8.12 -1.20 21.86
C THR A 86 9.11 -2.36 22.01
N GLU A 87 9.02 -3.12 23.10
CA GLU A 87 9.91 -4.26 23.38
C GLU A 87 9.92 -5.32 22.28
N ASN A 88 8.76 -5.56 21.66
CA ASN A 88 8.64 -6.47 20.53
C ASN A 88 9.18 -5.90 19.21
N GLY A 89 9.72 -4.68 19.21
CA GLY A 89 10.35 -4.04 18.05
C GLY A 89 9.42 -3.19 17.17
N GLY A 90 8.21 -2.91 17.62
CA GLY A 90 7.21 -2.15 16.85
C GLY A 90 7.32 -0.67 17.12
N PHE A 91 6.70 0.14 16.26
CA PHE A 91 6.69 1.60 16.40
C PHE A 91 5.30 2.05 16.78
N ARG A 92 5.13 2.54 18.01
CA ARG A 92 3.91 3.15 18.50
C ARG A 92 3.98 4.65 18.27
N LEU A 93 2.99 5.22 17.60
CA LEU A 93 2.89 6.66 17.44
C LEU A 93 2.83 7.33 18.82
N LYS A 94 3.65 8.37 19.02
CA LYS A 94 3.66 9.13 20.28
C LYS A 94 2.36 9.89 20.48
N GLN A 95 1.94 10.00 21.73
CA GLN A 95 0.79 10.81 22.09
C GLN A 95 1.03 12.28 21.68
N GLY A 96 0.12 12.83 20.88
CA GLY A 96 0.20 14.22 20.39
C GLY A 96 1.04 14.41 19.13
N ALA A 97 1.76 13.39 18.65
CA ALA A 97 2.40 13.44 17.33
C ALA A 97 1.33 13.36 16.24
N LYS A 98 1.49 14.15 15.16
CA LYS A 98 0.55 14.09 14.04
C LYS A 98 0.82 12.85 13.18
N PRO A 99 -0.19 12.00 12.90
CA PRO A 99 0.01 10.79 12.09
C PRO A 99 0.62 11.05 10.72
N SER A 100 0.15 12.09 10.02
CA SER A 100 0.60 12.50 8.69
C SER A 100 2.08 12.86 8.69
N GLU A 101 2.50 13.77 9.57
CA GLU A 101 3.89 14.17 9.74
C GLU A 101 4.79 12.99 10.13
N SER A 102 4.30 12.12 11.02
CA SER A 102 5.04 10.95 11.52
C SER A 102 5.28 9.88 10.45
N ILE A 103 4.27 9.63 9.59
CA ILE A 103 4.42 8.76 8.42
C ILE A 103 5.33 9.43 7.38
N ASP A 104 5.17 10.72 7.15
CA ASP A 104 6.00 11.47 6.20
C ASP A 104 7.47 11.49 6.59
N ASP A 105 7.77 11.54 7.89
CA ASP A 105 9.13 11.53 8.43
C ASP A 105 9.88 10.25 8.05
N ILE A 106 9.20 9.10 7.98
CA ILE A 106 9.84 7.83 7.56
C ILE A 106 10.43 7.94 6.15
N PHE A 107 9.77 8.67 5.25
CA PHE A 107 10.21 8.84 3.86
C PHE A 107 11.25 9.95 3.71
N LYS A 108 11.23 10.95 4.59
CA LYS A 108 12.16 12.10 4.56
C LYS A 108 13.46 11.82 5.31
N ASN A 109 13.39 11.02 6.38
CA ASN A 109 14.47 10.75 7.31
C ASN A 109 14.67 9.23 7.50
N GLY A 110 14.47 8.43 6.44
CA GLY A 110 14.43 6.97 6.53
C GLY A 110 15.67 6.33 7.14
N GLY A 111 16.86 6.96 7.03
CA GLY A 111 18.07 6.51 7.73
C GLY A 111 17.92 6.39 9.27
N LYS A 112 17.01 7.17 9.89
CA LYS A 112 16.66 7.07 11.32
C LYS A 112 15.83 5.83 11.66
N TYR A 113 15.38 5.09 10.65
CA TYR A 113 14.47 3.96 10.78
C TYR A 113 15.11 2.67 10.27
N ALA A 114 14.75 1.55 10.89
CA ALA A 114 14.92 0.24 10.28
C ALA A 114 13.91 -0.76 10.84
N THR A 115 13.31 -1.55 9.95
CA THR A 115 12.28 -2.54 10.29
C THR A 115 12.29 -3.70 9.31
N GLU A 116 11.49 -4.73 9.59
CA GLU A 116 11.33 -5.91 8.74
C GLU A 116 10.33 -5.69 7.59
N CYS A 117 10.27 -6.64 6.65
CA CYS A 117 9.58 -6.47 5.38
C CYS A 117 8.06 -6.27 5.48
N ALA A 118 7.35 -6.95 6.37
CA ALA A 118 5.91 -6.80 6.57
C ALA A 118 5.54 -5.41 7.11
N THR A 119 6.26 -4.90 8.11
CA THR A 119 6.06 -3.53 8.61
C THR A 119 6.30 -2.49 7.52
N ALA A 120 7.33 -2.68 6.69
CA ALA A 120 7.60 -1.78 5.56
C ALA A 120 6.43 -1.72 4.58
N MET A 121 5.78 -2.85 4.28
CA MET A 121 4.58 -2.85 3.43
C MET A 121 3.41 -2.08 4.08
N VAL A 122 3.23 -2.17 5.40
CA VAL A 122 2.21 -1.38 6.11
C VAL A 122 2.51 0.12 6.03
N ILE A 123 3.78 0.53 6.13
CA ILE A 123 4.21 1.92 5.93
C ILE A 123 3.86 2.42 4.53
N VAL A 124 4.08 1.60 3.48
CA VAL A 124 3.69 1.93 2.10
C VAL A 124 2.18 2.21 2.02
N TYR A 125 1.34 1.39 2.63
CA TYR A 125 -0.11 1.61 2.61
C TYR A 125 -0.53 2.88 3.34
N TYR A 126 0.03 3.16 4.52
CA TYR A 126 -0.25 4.41 5.24
C TYR A 126 0.15 5.63 4.42
N ARG A 127 1.33 5.60 3.78
CA ARG A 127 1.77 6.69 2.91
C ARG A 127 0.85 6.89 1.72
N ALA A 128 0.43 5.80 1.06
CA ALA A 128 -0.48 5.89 -0.07
C ALA A 128 -1.84 6.49 0.34
N LEU A 129 -2.37 6.05 1.48
CA LEU A 129 -3.62 6.61 2.03
C LEU A 129 -3.46 8.09 2.42
N LEU A 130 -2.34 8.48 3.02
CA LEU A 130 -2.05 9.89 3.32
C LEU A 130 -2.10 10.75 2.05
N ARG A 131 -1.53 10.27 0.94
CA ARG A 131 -1.57 11.00 -0.33
C ARG A 131 -2.96 11.07 -0.96
N VAL A 132 -3.78 10.03 -0.79
CA VAL A 132 -5.16 10.01 -1.30
C VAL A 132 -6.10 10.88 -0.46
N PHE A 133 -6.05 10.76 0.87
CA PHE A 133 -6.99 11.43 1.78
C PHE A 133 -6.59 12.87 2.12
N GLY A 134 -5.31 13.23 1.98
CA GLY A 134 -4.75 14.46 2.50
C GLY A 134 -4.53 14.42 4.01
N GLU A 135 -3.70 15.32 4.52
CA GLU A 135 -3.23 15.32 5.91
C GLU A 135 -4.37 15.39 6.93
N GLU A 136 -5.30 16.33 6.76
CA GLU A 136 -6.39 16.54 7.72
C GLU A 136 -7.32 15.32 7.87
N SER A 137 -7.72 14.71 6.75
CA SER A 137 -8.55 13.51 6.78
C SER A 137 -7.77 12.29 7.26
N PHE A 138 -6.50 12.16 6.86
CA PHE A 138 -5.64 11.08 7.31
C PHE A 138 -5.45 11.11 8.83
N ASP A 139 -5.14 12.27 9.41
CA ASP A 139 -4.91 12.43 10.84
C ASP A 139 -6.16 12.10 11.67
N ARG A 140 -7.34 12.44 11.14
CA ARG A 140 -8.62 12.12 11.76
C ARG A 140 -8.97 10.64 11.66
N LEU A 141 -8.66 10.00 10.53
CA LEU A 141 -8.97 8.59 10.29
C LEU A 141 -8.01 7.64 11.00
N PHE A 142 -6.75 8.02 11.16
CA PHE A 142 -5.69 7.20 11.73
C PHE A 142 -5.00 7.88 12.93
N PRO A 143 -5.73 8.25 13.99
CA PRO A 143 -5.18 9.03 15.11
C PRO A 143 -4.22 8.22 16.01
N ASP A 144 -4.26 6.89 15.93
CA ASP A 144 -3.33 5.98 16.62
C ASP A 144 -2.78 4.99 15.59
N ILE A 145 -1.46 4.94 15.47
CA ILE A 145 -0.76 4.04 14.55
C ILE A 145 0.21 3.17 15.33
N PHE A 146 0.14 1.86 15.06
CA PHE A 146 1.12 0.89 15.51
C PHE A 146 1.68 0.13 14.32
N LEU A 147 2.96 0.33 14.04
CA LEU A 147 3.69 -0.33 12.97
C LEU A 147 4.38 -1.57 13.53
N MET A 148 3.82 -2.74 13.25
CA MET A 148 4.36 -4.03 13.70
C MET A 148 3.83 -5.17 12.84
N ASN A 149 4.64 -5.66 11.90
CA ASN A 149 4.29 -6.74 10.99
C ASN A 149 2.89 -6.48 10.40
N TRP A 150 2.03 -7.50 10.33
CA TRP A 150 0.63 -7.37 9.94
C TRP A 150 -0.34 -7.10 11.10
N ARG A 151 0.15 -6.66 12.28
CA ARG A 151 -0.69 -6.35 13.46
C ARG A 151 -1.38 -4.99 13.33
N VAL A 152 -2.05 -4.78 12.20
CA VAL A 152 -2.83 -3.56 11.95
C VAL A 152 -4.18 -3.70 12.62
N ALA A 153 -4.38 -2.96 13.71
CA ALA A 153 -5.66 -2.94 14.44
C ALA A 153 -6.74 -2.18 13.66
N ASP A 154 -6.34 -1.20 12.83
CA ASP A 154 -7.26 -0.35 12.10
C ASP A 154 -8.12 -1.16 11.11
N PRO A 155 -9.45 -1.14 11.24
CA PRO A 155 -10.34 -1.87 10.35
C PRO A 155 -10.25 -1.48 8.87
N LEU A 156 -9.75 -0.29 8.52
CA LEU A 156 -9.56 0.17 7.15
C LEU A 156 -8.35 -0.48 6.48
N LEU A 157 -7.34 -0.88 7.26
CA LEU A 157 -6.12 -1.48 6.75
C LEU A 157 -5.97 -2.96 7.08
N ARG A 158 -6.73 -3.51 8.03
CA ARG A 158 -6.63 -4.93 8.44
C ARG A 158 -6.62 -5.92 7.27
N ALA A 159 -7.35 -5.64 6.19
CA ALA A 159 -7.41 -6.49 5.00
C ALA A 159 -6.06 -6.71 4.30
N VAL A 160 -5.12 -5.76 4.41
CA VAL A 160 -3.81 -5.88 3.75
C VAL A 160 -3.02 -7.06 4.29
N GLY A 161 -3.21 -7.45 5.55
CA GLY A 161 -2.49 -8.55 6.20
C GLY A 161 -2.91 -9.95 5.76
N THR A 162 -4.04 -10.12 5.06
CA THR A 162 -4.58 -11.43 4.68
C THR A 162 -4.57 -11.58 3.15
N PRO A 163 -3.50 -12.16 2.56
CA PRO A 163 -3.49 -12.42 1.13
C PRO A 163 -4.59 -13.41 0.74
N LYS A 164 -5.18 -13.21 -0.44
CA LYS A 164 -6.19 -14.09 -1.03
C LYS A 164 -5.75 -14.48 -2.42
N LYS A 165 -6.19 -15.65 -2.88
CA LYS A 165 -6.03 -16.05 -4.29
C LYS A 165 -6.56 -14.93 -5.19
N ALA A 166 -5.78 -14.58 -6.20
CA ALA A 166 -6.10 -13.49 -7.12
C ALA A 166 -6.17 -14.03 -8.54
N ASP A 167 -7.24 -13.70 -9.27
CA ASP A 167 -7.37 -14.08 -10.68
C ASP A 167 -6.28 -13.41 -11.54
N ASP A 168 -5.95 -12.15 -11.21
CA ASP A 168 -4.84 -11.41 -11.78
C ASP A 168 -4.03 -10.74 -10.68
N ILE A 169 -2.72 -10.68 -10.89
CA ILE A 169 -1.80 -9.84 -10.10
C ILE A 169 -1.72 -8.47 -10.75
N LEU A 170 -2.10 -7.43 -10.01
CA LEU A 170 -2.22 -6.06 -10.50
C LEU A 170 -1.14 -5.17 -9.89
N LEU A 171 -0.81 -4.06 -10.55
CA LEU A 171 0.12 -3.08 -9.99
C LEU A 171 -0.41 -2.54 -8.65
N GLY A 172 0.50 -2.38 -7.68
CA GLY A 172 0.19 -2.00 -6.31
C GLY A 172 -0.38 -3.14 -5.45
N ASP A 173 -0.50 -4.37 -5.97
CA ASP A 173 -0.78 -5.54 -5.13
C ASP A 173 0.44 -5.84 -4.25
N ARG A 174 0.17 -6.36 -3.03
CA ARG A 174 1.22 -7.04 -2.26
C ARG A 174 1.30 -8.50 -2.66
N GLY A 175 2.37 -8.87 -3.34
CA GLY A 175 2.71 -10.26 -3.65
C GLY A 175 3.55 -10.92 -2.56
N TYR A 176 3.85 -12.21 -2.77
CA TYR A 176 4.78 -12.96 -1.92
C TYR A 176 5.57 -13.98 -2.74
N PHE A 177 6.89 -13.95 -2.60
CA PHE A 177 7.75 -15.03 -3.06
C PHE A 177 7.98 -16.00 -1.91
N ALA A 178 7.59 -17.27 -2.06
CA ALA A 178 7.80 -18.29 -1.04
C ALA A 178 9.14 -19.01 -1.27
N ASN A 179 9.85 -19.33 -0.19
CA ASN A 179 11.05 -20.17 -0.20
C ASN A 179 10.83 -21.41 0.69
N PRO A 180 10.20 -22.47 0.14
CA PRO A 180 9.73 -23.61 0.93
C PRO A 180 10.86 -24.45 1.55
N ASP A 181 12.03 -24.48 0.91
CA ASP A 181 13.21 -25.22 1.36
C ASP A 181 14.26 -24.29 2.01
N VAL A 182 13.82 -23.20 2.66
CA VAL A 182 14.71 -22.28 3.39
C VAL A 182 15.61 -23.01 4.39
N ASP A 183 16.84 -22.52 4.55
CA ASP A 183 17.73 -22.95 5.63
C ASP A 183 17.14 -22.57 7.01
N PRO A 184 16.88 -23.54 7.91
CA PRO A 184 16.34 -23.27 9.25
C PRO A 184 17.18 -22.29 10.09
N GLU A 185 18.48 -22.16 9.82
CA GLU A 185 19.36 -21.22 10.51
C GLU A 185 19.20 -19.77 10.01
N THR A 186 18.50 -19.57 8.88
CA THR A 186 18.23 -18.26 8.30
C THR A 186 16.74 -18.04 7.97
N PRO A 187 15.85 -18.15 8.97
CA PRO A 187 14.39 -18.14 8.76
C PRO A 187 13.85 -16.84 8.17
N GLN A 188 14.61 -15.74 8.20
CA GLN A 188 14.28 -14.50 7.51
C GLN A 188 14.18 -14.66 5.98
N TRP A 189 14.79 -15.70 5.39
CA TRP A 189 14.73 -16.00 3.97
C TRP A 189 13.62 -16.97 3.58
N GLN A 190 12.65 -17.23 4.46
CA GLN A 190 11.51 -18.12 4.16
C GLN A 190 10.60 -17.58 3.04
N GLY A 191 10.76 -16.31 2.69
CA GLY A 191 10.13 -15.67 1.56
C GLY A 191 10.22 -14.15 1.65
N GLU A 192 9.66 -13.48 0.66
CA GLU A 192 9.71 -12.01 0.56
C GLU A 192 8.32 -11.43 0.25
N ASN A 193 7.89 -10.49 1.08
CA ASN A 193 6.72 -9.65 0.78
C ASN A 193 7.13 -8.58 -0.23
N VAL A 194 6.35 -8.40 -1.29
CA VAL A 194 6.67 -7.41 -2.32
C VAL A 194 5.50 -6.54 -2.70
N ILE A 195 5.76 -5.31 -3.15
CA ILE A 195 4.79 -4.52 -3.94
C ILE A 195 5.09 -4.72 -5.43
N VAL A 196 4.05 -5.04 -6.20
CA VAL A 196 4.14 -5.20 -7.66
C VAL A 196 4.24 -3.84 -8.33
N LEU A 197 5.28 -3.64 -9.12
CA LEU A 197 5.59 -2.40 -9.81
C LEU A 197 5.47 -2.56 -11.34
N PRO A 198 5.46 -1.45 -12.10
CA PRO A 198 5.62 -1.49 -13.55
C PRO A 198 6.87 -2.27 -14.00
N ASP A 199 6.94 -2.57 -15.30
CA ASP A 199 8.11 -3.18 -15.96
C ASP A 199 8.52 -4.55 -15.39
N SER A 200 7.55 -5.29 -14.83
CA SER A 200 7.77 -6.59 -14.19
C SER A 200 8.76 -6.54 -13.02
N LEU A 201 8.80 -5.39 -12.32
CA LEU A 201 9.61 -5.18 -11.14
C LEU A 201 8.80 -5.35 -9.85
N TYR A 202 9.51 -5.60 -8.76
CA TYR A 202 8.95 -5.82 -7.44
C TYR A 202 9.80 -5.10 -6.41
N TYR A 203 9.18 -4.35 -5.52
CA TYR A 203 9.84 -3.80 -4.34
C TYR A 203 9.72 -4.78 -3.18
N GLY A 204 10.85 -5.36 -2.75
CA GLY A 204 10.98 -6.10 -1.49
C GLY A 204 11.86 -5.33 -0.51
N HIS A 205 11.41 -5.14 0.73
CA HIS A 205 12.15 -4.32 1.70
C HIS A 205 13.35 -5.11 2.25
N GLY A 206 14.55 -4.59 2.01
CA GLY A 206 15.83 -5.25 2.32
C GLY A 206 16.48 -5.93 1.11
N ILE A 207 15.69 -6.32 0.11
CA ILE A 207 16.18 -6.87 -1.17
C ILE A 207 16.30 -5.79 -2.26
N GLY A 208 15.40 -4.81 -2.25
CA GLY A 208 15.36 -3.69 -3.19
C GLY A 208 14.28 -3.81 -4.27
N ILE A 209 14.44 -3.05 -5.36
CA ILE A 209 13.58 -3.12 -6.54
C ILE A 209 14.24 -4.02 -7.58
N LEU A 210 13.67 -5.20 -7.79
CA LEU A 210 14.26 -6.24 -8.64
C LEU A 210 13.20 -6.97 -9.47
N PRO A 211 13.58 -7.57 -10.61
CA PRO A 211 12.72 -8.49 -11.33
C PRO A 211 12.64 -9.84 -10.59
N ALA A 212 11.59 -10.62 -10.89
CA ALA A 212 11.24 -11.85 -10.16
C ALA A 212 12.39 -12.87 -10.09
N GLU A 213 13.13 -13.07 -11.18
CA GLU A 213 14.24 -14.01 -11.27
C GLU A 213 15.37 -13.68 -10.31
N ARG A 214 15.61 -12.39 -10.01
CA ARG A 214 16.66 -11.96 -9.08
C ARG A 214 16.23 -12.18 -7.62
N ILE A 215 14.95 -11.96 -7.32
CA ILE A 215 14.38 -12.25 -6.00
C ILE A 215 14.41 -13.76 -5.74
N ILE A 216 13.97 -14.57 -6.72
CA ILE A 216 14.01 -16.03 -6.65
C ILE A 216 15.44 -16.53 -6.49
N ALA A 217 16.42 -15.97 -7.22
CA ALA A 217 17.82 -16.34 -7.07
C ALA A 217 18.35 -16.04 -5.66
N ALA A 218 18.02 -14.87 -5.08
CA ALA A 218 18.41 -14.50 -3.72
C ALA A 218 17.83 -15.47 -2.67
N LEU A 219 16.54 -15.81 -2.79
CA LEU A 219 15.89 -16.79 -1.91
C LEU A 219 16.49 -18.19 -2.07
N ASN A 220 16.70 -18.64 -3.30
CA ASN A 220 17.27 -19.96 -3.59
C ASN A 220 18.70 -20.13 -3.06
N GLY A 221 19.46 -19.03 -2.93
CA GLY A 221 20.80 -19.01 -2.34
C GLY A 221 20.82 -19.21 -0.82
N ASN A 222 19.66 -19.17 -0.15
CA ASN A 222 19.51 -19.35 1.30
C ASN A 222 18.64 -20.57 1.63
N ARG A 223 18.78 -21.62 0.83
CA ARG A 223 18.07 -22.90 1.04
C ARG A 223 18.95 -23.90 1.78
N LYS A 224 18.33 -24.81 2.52
CA LYS A 224 19.01 -25.92 3.20
C LYS A 224 19.77 -26.82 2.22
N GLU A 225 20.77 -27.53 2.71
CA GLU A 225 21.49 -28.56 1.93
C GLU A 225 20.50 -29.62 1.39
N GLY A 226 20.69 -30.03 0.13
CA GLY A 226 19.81 -31.00 -0.53
C GLY A 226 18.41 -30.47 -0.90
N ALA A 227 18.17 -29.16 -0.85
CA ALA A 227 16.90 -28.55 -1.25
C ALA A 227 16.49 -28.93 -2.69
N THR A 228 15.23 -29.31 -2.86
CA THR A 228 14.68 -29.78 -4.15
C THR A 228 13.61 -28.84 -4.69
N GLN A 229 12.96 -28.05 -3.83
CA GLN A 229 11.96 -27.09 -4.22
C GLN A 229 12.59 -25.69 -4.37
N ALA A 230 12.39 -25.07 -5.52
CA ALA A 230 12.83 -23.70 -5.77
C ALA A 230 11.83 -22.70 -5.17
N ALA A 231 12.30 -21.51 -4.83
CA ALA A 231 11.47 -20.37 -4.52
C ALA A 231 10.61 -19.96 -5.72
N TYR A 232 9.40 -19.46 -5.46
CA TYR A 232 8.42 -19.12 -6.48
C TYR A 232 7.45 -18.03 -6.02
N PHE A 233 6.83 -17.34 -6.98
CA PHE A 233 5.82 -16.33 -6.70
C PHE A 233 4.44 -16.98 -6.49
N LEU A 234 3.73 -16.59 -5.44
CA LEU A 234 2.39 -17.12 -5.14
C LEU A 234 1.32 -16.49 -6.05
N ASP A 235 0.28 -17.26 -6.37
CA ASP A 235 -0.93 -16.80 -7.09
C ASP A 235 -1.92 -16.04 -6.17
N SER A 236 -1.40 -15.37 -5.15
CA SER A 236 -2.19 -14.65 -4.14
C SER A 236 -1.69 -13.22 -3.98
N ALA A 237 -2.62 -12.32 -3.64
CA ALA A 237 -2.34 -10.91 -3.41
C ALA A 237 -2.94 -10.45 -2.08
N GLY A 238 -2.17 -9.69 -1.32
CA GLY A 238 -2.68 -8.81 -0.25
C GLY A 238 -3.16 -7.50 -0.86
N ARG A 239 -4.42 -7.14 -0.59
CA ARG A 239 -5.05 -5.91 -1.09
C ARG A 239 -5.75 -5.19 0.05
N PRO A 240 -5.71 -3.85 0.09
CA PRO A 240 -6.62 -3.11 0.96
C PRO A 240 -8.06 -3.34 0.49
N ASP A 241 -9.02 -3.08 1.37
CA ASP A 241 -10.43 -3.09 0.98
C ASP A 241 -10.75 -1.78 0.22
N PHE A 242 -10.50 -1.79 -1.09
CA PHE A 242 -10.69 -0.63 -1.96
C PHE A 242 -12.12 -0.08 -1.90
N LYS A 243 -13.13 -0.95 -1.79
CA LYS A 243 -14.53 -0.53 -1.70
C LYS A 243 -14.81 0.21 -0.40
N LYS A 244 -14.35 -0.36 0.72
CA LYS A 244 -14.50 0.26 2.05
C LYS A 244 -13.78 1.61 2.12
N LEU A 245 -12.56 1.68 1.59
CA LEU A 245 -11.78 2.91 1.55
C LEU A 245 -12.41 3.97 0.65
N ALA A 246 -12.94 3.60 -0.52
CA ALA A 246 -13.65 4.52 -1.41
C ALA A 246 -14.89 5.12 -0.72
N ALA A 247 -15.64 4.31 0.01
CA ALA A 247 -16.81 4.77 0.76
C ALA A 247 -16.43 5.76 1.88
N VAL A 248 -15.29 5.54 2.55
CA VAL A 248 -14.77 6.49 3.55
C VAL A 248 -14.33 7.78 2.88
N TYR A 249 -13.59 7.68 1.77
CA TYR A 249 -13.12 8.84 1.01
C TYR A 249 -14.25 9.76 0.55
N GLN A 250 -15.33 9.20 0.02
CA GLN A 250 -16.53 9.96 -0.37
C GLN A 250 -17.17 10.69 0.82
N ARG A 251 -17.25 10.06 2.00
CA ARG A 251 -17.75 10.71 3.21
C ARG A 251 -16.86 11.86 3.67
N GLU A 252 -15.54 11.65 3.69
CA GLU A 252 -14.58 12.70 4.09
C GLU A 252 -14.62 13.89 3.13
N SER A 253 -14.70 13.63 1.82
CA SER A 253 -14.79 14.67 0.79
C SER A 253 -16.07 15.50 0.90
N SER A 254 -17.18 14.86 1.31
CA SER A 254 -18.43 15.55 1.56
C SER A 254 -18.33 16.45 2.81
N ARG A 255 -17.64 16.00 3.86
CA ARG A 255 -17.43 16.78 5.09
C ARG A 255 -16.60 18.04 4.85
N THR A 256 -15.49 17.93 4.12
CA THR A 256 -14.63 19.08 3.81
C THR A 256 -15.31 20.06 2.85
N GLY A 257 -16.10 19.56 1.89
CA GLY A 257 -16.94 20.41 1.01
C GLY A 257 -18.06 21.17 1.72
N THR A 258 -18.51 20.71 2.89
CA THR A 258 -19.58 21.38 3.66
C THR A 258 -19.07 22.54 4.53
N LEU A 259 -17.76 22.65 4.76
CA LEU A 259 -17.13 23.72 5.57
C LEU A 259 -16.85 25.02 4.81
N ALA A 260 -17.19 25.10 3.51
CA ALA A 260 -17.22 26.37 2.79
C ALA A 260 -18.44 27.20 3.22
N TRP A 261 -18.26 27.98 4.30
CA TRP A 261 -19.22 28.97 4.80
C TRP A 261 -19.76 29.81 3.63
N ARG A 262 -21.09 29.75 3.40
CA ARG A 262 -21.75 30.72 2.52
C ARG A 262 -21.71 32.09 3.22
N PRO A 263 -21.29 33.19 2.56
CA PRO A 263 -21.43 34.51 3.14
C PRO A 263 -22.92 34.79 3.39
N PHE A 264 -23.23 35.39 4.55
CA PHE A 264 -24.56 35.92 4.85
C PHE A 264 -25.04 36.80 3.69
N PRO A 265 -26.32 36.71 3.27
CA PRO A 265 -26.85 37.70 2.34
C PRO A 265 -26.78 39.09 2.99
N ALA A 266 -26.33 40.07 2.21
CA ALA A 266 -26.32 41.48 2.63
C ALA A 266 -27.74 41.91 3.03
N PRO A 267 -27.89 42.77 4.06
CA PRO A 267 -29.20 43.26 4.45
C PRO A 267 -29.84 43.99 3.26
N ALA A 268 -31.11 43.68 3.00
CA ALA A 268 -31.88 44.32 1.94
C ALA A 268 -31.84 45.84 2.11
N ALA A 269 -31.46 46.55 1.06
CA ALA A 269 -31.49 48.01 1.03
C ALA A 269 -32.93 48.48 1.31
N ALA A 270 -33.09 49.28 2.37
CA ALA A 270 -34.32 49.99 2.65
C ALA A 270 -34.45 51.15 1.65
N LEU A 271 -35.58 51.12 0.93
CA LEU A 271 -36.29 52.19 0.17
C LEU A 271 -35.47 53.35 -0.41
#